data_AF-A0A2G2WNE0-F1
#
_entry.id   AF-A0A2G2WNE0-F1
#
_cell.length_a   1.000
_cell.length_b   1.000
_cell.length_c   1.000
_cell.angle_alpha   90.00
_cell.angle_beta   90.00
_cell.angle_gamma   90.00
#
_symmetry.space_group_name_H-M   'P 1'
#
loop_
_entity.id
_entity.type
_entity.pdbx_description
1 polymer ?
#
loop_
_entity_poly.entity_id
_entity_poly.type
_entity_poly.pdbx_seq_one_letter_code
_entity_poly.pdbx_strand_id
1 'polypeptide(L)'
;MSNFLDQEVRNDWLTIKAYRDKMANPFDVQYIDGISQQTINSLDCGPFVAAYAKYLSDGSKVSNDGLNAGLLRKRYAALLWKYGEAKAQKPYATDVKDPRRPKPNSIALDEEQLVHIE
;
A
#
# COMPACT_ATOMS: atom_id res chain seq x y z
N MET A 1 18.89 17.93 1.28
CA MET A 1 19.77 16.80 1.65
C MET A 1 19.32 16.33 3.02
N SER A 2 18.76 15.12 3.09
CA SER A 2 18.28 14.51 4.33
C SER A 2 19.38 13.62 4.87
N ASN A 3 19.98 13.99 6.01
CA ASN A 3 21.05 13.23 6.68
C ASN A 3 20.49 12.06 7.50
N PHE A 4 19.33 11.51 7.12
CA PHE A 4 18.68 10.41 7.82
C PHE A 4 19.40 9.06 7.62
N LEU A 5 20.27 8.97 6.59
CA LEU A 5 20.92 7.72 6.19
C LEU A 5 22.38 7.60 6.64
N ASP A 6 22.96 8.63 7.27
CA ASP A 6 24.36 8.58 7.75
C ASP A 6 24.53 7.69 8.99
N GLN A 7 23.43 7.16 9.52
CA GLN A 7 23.46 6.17 10.58
C GLN A 7 22.98 4.83 10.02
N GLU A 8 23.83 4.17 9.25
CA GLU A 8 23.77 2.70 9.14
C GLU A 8 24.06 2.12 10.54
N VAL A 9 23.06 2.15 11.42
CA VAL A 9 22.91 1.08 12.40
C VAL A 9 22.62 -0.13 11.54
N ARG A 10 23.69 -0.81 11.10
CA ARG A 10 23.63 -2.16 10.59
C ARG A 10 22.96 -2.95 11.72
N ASN A 11 21.64 -3.08 11.66
CA ASN A 11 20.87 -3.93 12.54
C ASN A 11 21.36 -5.33 12.24
N ASP A 12 22.41 -5.74 12.94
CA ASP A 12 22.94 -7.08 12.86
C ASP A 12 21.92 -7.98 13.53
N TRP A 13 20.89 -8.37 12.76
CA TRP A 13 19.82 -9.26 13.18
C TRP A 13 20.37 -10.55 13.82
N LEU A 14 21.64 -10.89 13.57
CA LEU A 14 22.38 -12.00 14.19
C LEU A 14 22.56 -11.86 15.71
N THR A 15 22.54 -10.64 16.26
CA THR A 15 22.68 -10.42 17.71
C THR A 15 21.36 -10.56 18.48
N ILE A 16 20.21 -10.63 17.79
CA ILE A 16 18.90 -10.74 18.44
C ILE A 16 18.54 -12.20 18.68
N LYS A 17 18.61 -12.64 19.95
CA LYS A 17 18.35 -14.02 20.39
C LYS A 17 17.02 -14.60 19.87
N ALA A 18 15.99 -13.77 19.70
CA ALA A 18 14.67 -14.19 19.20
C ALA A 18 14.62 -14.60 17.71
N TYR A 19 15.65 -14.25 16.93
CA TYR A 19 15.73 -14.53 15.49
C TYR A 19 16.81 -15.53 15.12
N ARG A 20 17.66 -15.96 16.07
CA ARG A 20 18.77 -16.89 15.85
C ARG A 20 18.32 -18.20 15.18
N ASP A 21 17.19 -18.73 15.62
CA ASP A 21 16.65 -20.01 15.18
C ASP A 21 15.86 -19.88 13.87
N LYS A 22 15.44 -18.66 13.52
CA LYS A 22 14.65 -18.33 12.33
C LYS A 22 15.51 -18.13 11.08
N MET A 23 16.83 -18.05 11.23
CA MET A 23 17.80 -17.88 10.15
C MET A 23 18.18 -19.21 9.47
N ALA A 24 17.60 -20.35 9.88
CA ALA A 24 17.90 -21.66 9.29
C ALA A 24 17.40 -21.82 7.83
N ASN A 25 16.57 -20.90 7.35
CA ASN A 25 16.09 -20.85 5.97
C ASN A 25 16.05 -19.40 5.47
N PRO A 26 17.21 -18.78 5.17
CA PRO A 26 17.25 -17.42 4.68
C PRO A 26 16.70 -17.37 3.25
N PHE A 27 15.95 -16.32 2.93
CA PHE A 27 15.58 -16.00 1.55
C PHE A 27 16.65 -15.09 0.95
N ASP A 28 16.87 -15.21 -0.36
CA ASP A 28 17.76 -14.31 -1.08
C ASP A 28 17.16 -12.89 -1.09
N VAL A 29 17.88 -11.94 -0.51
CA VAL A 29 17.52 -10.52 -0.51
C VAL A 29 18.34 -9.84 -1.59
N GLN A 30 17.66 -9.26 -2.59
CA GLN A 30 18.29 -8.44 -3.61
C GLN A 30 18.02 -6.97 -3.34
N TYR A 31 19.09 -6.17 -3.27
CA TYR A 31 19.00 -4.73 -3.29
C TYR A 31 18.98 -4.25 -4.74
N ILE A 32 17.99 -3.45 -5.10
CA ILE A 32 17.85 -2.89 -6.44
C ILE A 32 18.07 -1.38 -6.32
N ASP A 33 19.16 -0.90 -6.92
CA ASP A 33 19.50 0.52 -6.97
C ASP A 33 18.88 1.21 -8.19
N GLY A 34 18.86 2.54 -8.20
CA GLY A 34 18.40 3.36 -9.31
C GLY A 34 16.87 3.46 -9.43
N ILE A 35 16.13 2.83 -8.53
CA ILE A 35 14.66 2.92 -8.52
C ILE A 35 14.26 4.36 -8.22
N SER A 36 13.38 4.91 -9.04
CA SER A 36 12.80 6.21 -8.77
C SER A 36 12.04 6.19 -7.46
N GLN A 37 12.46 7.04 -6.53
CA GLN A 37 11.79 7.21 -5.25
C GLN A 37 10.72 8.31 -5.35
N GLN A 38 9.72 8.24 -4.48
CA GLN A 38 8.82 9.36 -4.28
C GLN A 38 9.59 10.58 -3.75
N THR A 39 9.14 11.78 -4.09
CA THR A 39 9.73 13.01 -3.54
C THR A 39 9.59 13.02 -2.02
N ILE A 40 10.60 13.55 -1.32
CA ILE A 40 10.54 13.77 0.13
C ILE A 40 9.30 14.61 0.45
N ASN A 41 8.54 14.20 1.49
CA ASN A 41 7.24 14.75 1.88
C ASN A 41 6.06 14.46 0.93
N SER A 42 6.21 13.55 -0.04
CA SER A 42 5.07 13.02 -0.79
C SER A 42 4.21 12.10 0.08
N LEU A 43 2.89 12.23 -0.07
CA LEU A 43 1.88 11.36 0.55
C LEU A 43 1.49 10.17 -0.36
N ASP A 44 2.23 9.95 -1.45
CA ASP A 44 1.89 8.95 -2.47
C ASP A 44 2.55 7.58 -2.24
N CYS A 45 2.97 7.27 -1.00
CA CYS A 45 3.73 6.04 -0.72
C CYS A 45 3.00 4.76 -1.13
N GLY A 46 1.69 4.68 -0.88
CA GLY A 46 0.85 3.54 -1.29
C GLY A 46 0.86 3.32 -2.80
N PRO A 47 0.47 4.32 -3.62
CA PRO A 47 0.56 4.24 -5.08
C PRO A 47 1.93 3.84 -5.62
N PHE A 48 3.03 4.34 -5.03
CA PHE A 48 4.39 3.97 -5.44
C PHE A 48 4.71 2.51 -5.13
N VAL A 49 4.38 2.03 -3.92
CA VAL A 49 4.58 0.63 -3.53
C VAL A 49 3.75 -0.31 -4.40
N ALA A 50 2.49 0.03 -4.67
CA ALA A 50 1.62 -0.76 -5.52
C ALA A 50 2.13 -0.84 -6.97
N ALA A 51 2.64 0.27 -7.50
CA ALA A 51 3.26 0.29 -8.83
C ALA A 51 4.49 -0.62 -8.89
N TYR A 52 5.33 -0.58 -7.85
CA TYR A 52 6.52 -1.39 -7.76
C TYR A 52 6.21 -2.90 -7.61
N ALA A 53 5.24 -3.25 -6.77
CA ALA A 53 4.80 -4.63 -6.61
C ALA A 53 4.25 -5.20 -7.93
N LYS A 54 3.44 -4.41 -8.66
CA LYS A 54 2.98 -4.77 -10.00
C LYS A 54 4.16 -5.00 -10.95
N TYR A 55 5.11 -4.09 -10.93
CA TYR A 55 6.27 -4.12 -11.79
C TYR A 55 7.10 -5.41 -11.66
N LEU A 56 7.38 -5.80 -10.41
CA LEU A 56 8.07 -7.05 -10.09
C LEU A 56 7.24 -8.27 -10.48
N SER A 57 5.92 -8.21 -10.26
CA SER A 57 5.01 -9.31 -10.62
C SER A 57 4.96 -9.55 -12.13
N ASP A 58 5.03 -8.48 -12.93
CA ASP A 58 5.05 -8.55 -14.39
C ASP A 58 6.45 -8.96 -14.94
N GLY A 59 7.44 -9.22 -14.08
CA GLY A 59 8.81 -9.59 -14.47
C GLY A 59 9.54 -8.52 -15.28
N SER A 60 9.04 -7.28 -15.26
CA SER A 60 9.62 -6.17 -16.01
C SER A 60 10.90 -5.69 -15.27
N LYS A 61 11.81 -4.96 -15.94
CA LYS A 61 13.06 -4.39 -15.37
C LYS A 61 12.94 -2.94 -14.88
N VAL A 62 13.10 -2.63 -13.59
CA VAL A 62 12.61 -1.36 -13.02
C VAL A 62 13.12 -0.17 -13.84
N SER A 63 12.19 0.61 -14.39
CA SER A 63 12.56 1.83 -15.11
C SER A 63 13.04 2.85 -14.08
N ASN A 64 14.20 3.44 -14.36
CA ASN A 64 14.77 4.55 -13.59
C ASN A 64 14.14 5.89 -14.02
N ASP A 65 13.32 5.88 -15.07
CA ASP A 65 12.62 7.04 -15.59
C ASP A 65 11.49 7.33 -14.59
N GLY A 66 11.76 8.25 -13.67
CA GLY A 66 10.91 8.68 -12.57
C GLY A 66 9.43 8.30 -12.68
N LEU A 67 8.92 7.48 -11.76
CA LEU A 67 7.49 7.20 -11.68
C LEU A 67 6.70 8.51 -11.54
N ASN A 68 5.91 8.85 -12.56
CA ASN A 68 5.09 10.07 -12.55
C ASN A 68 4.00 9.94 -11.47
N ALA A 69 4.21 10.60 -10.34
CA ALA A 69 3.30 10.58 -9.19
C ALA A 69 1.86 10.97 -9.58
N GLY A 70 1.70 11.97 -10.44
CA GLY A 70 0.38 12.39 -10.93
C GLY A 70 -0.34 11.31 -11.75
N LEU A 71 0.41 10.58 -12.59
CA LEU A 71 -0.13 9.46 -13.37
C LEU A 71 -0.47 8.27 -12.47
N LEU A 72 0.39 7.95 -11.50
CA LEU A 72 0.14 6.88 -10.53
C LEU A 72 -1.12 7.16 -9.71
N ARG A 73 -1.28 8.39 -9.22
CA ARG A 73 -2.47 8.80 -8.46
C ARG A 73 -3.75 8.65 -9.28
N LYS A 74 -3.74 9.07 -10.56
CA LYS A 74 -4.90 8.92 -11.47
C LYS A 74 -5.26 7.45 -11.68
N ARG A 75 -4.26 6.59 -11.94
CA ARG A 75 -4.48 5.14 -12.13
C ARG A 75 -5.02 4.49 -10.86
N TYR A 76 -4.42 4.80 -9.71
CA TYR A 76 -4.82 4.25 -8.43
C TYR A 76 -6.24 4.68 -8.05
N ALA A 77 -6.59 5.96 -8.22
CA ALA A 77 -7.94 6.46 -8.01
C ALA A 77 -8.97 5.76 -8.92
N ALA A 78 -8.65 5.56 -10.21
CA ALA A 78 -9.54 4.85 -11.13
C ALA A 78 -9.74 3.37 -10.74
N LEU A 79 -8.69 2.70 -10.26
CA LEU A 79 -8.78 1.33 -9.77
C LEU A 79 -9.64 1.24 -8.50
N LEU A 80 -9.44 2.15 -7.54
CA LEU A 80 -10.24 2.22 -6.32
C LEU A 80 -11.71 2.52 -6.62
N TRP A 81 -11.98 3.42 -7.55
CA TRP A 81 -13.35 3.72 -7.99
C TRP A 81 -14.05 2.46 -8.52
N LYS A 82 -13.43 1.76 -9.49
CA LYS A 82 -13.98 0.52 -10.05
C LYS A 82 -14.19 -0.57 -9.00
N TYR A 83 -13.26 -0.69 -8.05
CA TYR A 83 -13.39 -1.62 -6.94
C TYR A 83 -14.58 -1.25 -6.03
N GLY A 84 -14.73 0.03 -5.71
CA GLY A 84 -15.87 0.57 -4.96
C GLY A 84 -17.19 0.26 -5.64
N GLU A 85 -17.31 0.53 -6.94
CA GLU A 85 -18.50 0.18 -7.74
C GLU A 85 -18.81 -1.31 -7.69
N ALA A 86 -17.80 -2.17 -7.92
CA ALA A 86 -17.98 -3.61 -7.88
C ALA A 86 -18.42 -4.13 -6.50
N LYS A 87 -17.94 -3.50 -5.41
CA LYS A 87 -18.34 -3.81 -4.03
C LYS A 87 -19.70 -3.24 -3.65
N ALA A 88 -20.14 -2.15 -4.25
CA ALA A 88 -21.50 -1.64 -4.08
C ALA A 88 -22.53 -2.51 -4.83
N GLN A 89 -22.17 -2.99 -6.03
CA GLN A 89 -23.02 -3.86 -6.86
C GLN A 89 -23.19 -5.27 -6.29
N LYS A 90 -22.16 -5.78 -5.60
CA LYS A 90 -22.26 -7.03 -4.85
C LYS A 90 -22.33 -6.67 -3.36
N PRO A 91 -23.54 -6.49 -2.76
CA PRO A 91 -23.61 -6.44 -1.31
C PRO A 91 -22.85 -7.66 -0.80
N TYR A 92 -21.99 -7.46 0.20
CA TYR A 92 -21.27 -8.56 0.83
C TYR A 92 -22.32 -9.65 1.09
N ALA A 93 -22.20 -10.78 0.38
CA ALA A 93 -22.92 -11.98 0.79
C ALA A 93 -22.32 -12.27 2.16
N THR A 94 -23.00 -11.79 3.19
CA THR A 94 -22.76 -12.18 4.57
C THR A 94 -22.83 -13.68 4.56
N ASP A 95 -21.66 -14.32 4.61
CA ASP A 95 -21.59 -15.73 4.94
C ASP A 95 -22.16 -15.84 6.36
N VAL A 96 -23.41 -16.28 6.43
CA VAL A 96 -24.14 -16.56 7.67
C VAL A 96 -23.58 -17.83 8.28
N LYS A 97 -22.28 -17.83 8.61
CA LYS A 97 -21.60 -18.89 9.36
C LYS A 97 -20.61 -18.38 10.41
N ASP A 98 -20.39 -17.07 10.56
CA ASP A 98 -19.71 -16.54 11.75
C ASP A 98 -20.75 -16.13 12.83
N PRO A 99 -20.87 -16.86 13.95
CA PRO A 99 -21.86 -16.56 14.98
C PRO A 99 -21.60 -15.27 15.78
N ARG A 100 -20.52 -14.51 15.53
CA ARG A 100 -20.08 -13.44 16.45
C ARG A 100 -19.59 -12.14 15.81
N ARG A 101 -20.16 -11.68 14.71
CA ARG A 101 -20.03 -10.25 14.35
C ARG A 101 -21.19 -9.44 14.94
N PRO A 102 -20.94 -8.49 15.87
CA PRO A 102 -21.93 -7.49 16.24
C PRO A 102 -22.29 -6.70 14.99
N LYS A 103 -23.58 -6.49 14.75
CA LYS A 103 -24.09 -5.60 13.71
C LYS A 103 -23.35 -4.26 13.80
N PRO A 104 -22.70 -3.78 12.73
CA PRO A 104 -22.35 -2.37 12.66
C PRO A 104 -23.65 -1.59 12.62
N ASN A 105 -23.85 -0.67 13.57
CA ASN A 105 -24.95 0.28 13.49
C ASN A 105 -24.66 1.21 12.32
N SER A 106 -25.20 0.89 11.13
CA SER A 106 -25.29 1.85 10.04
C SER A 106 -26.30 2.90 10.48
N ILE A 107 -25.82 4.04 10.96
CA ILE A 107 -26.62 5.25 11.06
C ILE A 107 -26.94 5.64 9.62
N ALA A 108 -28.23 5.71 9.28
CA ALA A 108 -28.66 6.27 8.00
C ALA A 108 -28.15 7.73 7.96
N LEU A 109 -27.26 8.02 7.01
CA LEU A 109 -26.92 9.40 6.70
C LEU A 109 -28.20 10.01 6.10
N ASP A 110 -28.79 11.00 6.76
CA ASP A 110 -29.89 11.74 6.13
C ASP A 110 -29.34 12.43 4.87
N GLU A 111 -30.10 12.38 3.78
CA GLU A 111 -29.73 13.02 2.51
C GLU A 111 -30.07 14.53 2.51
N GLU A 112 -30.34 15.14 3.67
CA GLU A 112 -30.75 16.55 3.78
C GLU A 112 -29.60 17.50 4.15
N GLN A 113 -28.40 17.03 4.48
CA GLN A 113 -27.22 17.88 4.71
C GLN A 113 -26.31 18.08 3.48
N LEU A 114 -26.89 18.19 2.28
CA LEU A 114 -26.17 18.77 1.14
C LEU A 114 -25.98 20.27 1.37
N VAL A 115 -24.80 20.61 1.91
CA VAL A 115 -24.28 21.96 2.09
C VAL A 115 -24.43 22.73 0.77
N HIS A 116 -25.27 23.77 0.78
CA HIS A 116 -25.25 24.84 -0.20
C HIS A 116 -23.95 25.62 -0.04
N ILE A 117 -23.14 25.66 -1.09
CA ILE A 117 -21.99 26.54 -1.20
C ILE A 117 -22.42 27.67 -2.14
N GLU A 118 -22.41 28.90 -1.61
CA GLU A 118 -22.53 30.16 -2.37
C GLU A 118 -21.23 30.49 -3.10
#